data_AF-A0A9W8KZD8-F1
#
_entry.id   AF-A0A9W8KZD8-F1
#
_cell.length_a   1.000
_cell.length_b   1.000
_cell.length_c   1.000
_cell.angle_alpha   90.00
_cell.angle_beta   90.00
_cell.angle_gamma   90.00
#
_symmetry.space_group_name_H-M   'P 1'
#
loop_
_entity.id
_entity.type
_entity.pdbx_description
1 polymer ?
#
loop_
_entity_poly.entity_id
_entity_poly.type
_entity_poly.pdbx_seq_one_letter_code
_entity_poly.pdbx_strand_id
1 'polypeptide(L)'
;MTDEYLLLEIVKLCNTVPGINTLISAEKACRFLLNDGTLVGVLSNTDIALLEAECAKYMEPLFVFDHSLRTVVFSALYDTQEKRSVALAEILSNVRTEHKQVMLAKWCNEIFPVYGDKSQPNEVAVWMKRADSFNFGILELAIKKREEEAKAFRNIATRVK
;
A
#
# COMPACT_ATOMS: atom_id res chain seq x y z
N MET A 1 35.00 16.32 -2.09
CA MET A 1 33.96 15.33 -1.71
C MET A 1 34.26 14.07 -2.48
N THR A 2 34.67 13.01 -1.78
CA THR A 2 34.86 11.69 -2.38
C THR A 2 33.51 10.99 -2.50
N ASP A 3 33.35 10.11 -3.50
CA ASP A 3 32.08 9.43 -3.84
C ASP A 3 31.42 8.68 -2.67
N GLU A 4 32.19 8.30 -1.64
CA GLU A 4 31.68 7.64 -0.43
C GLU A 4 30.75 8.54 0.42
N TYR A 5 31.00 9.85 0.45
CA TYR A 5 30.12 10.78 1.18
C TYR A 5 28.76 10.93 0.49
N LEU A 6 28.75 10.88 -0.85
CA LEU A 6 27.53 11.00 -1.66
C LEU A 6 26.62 9.77 -1.49
N LEU A 7 27.20 8.56 -1.45
CA LEU A 7 26.41 7.34 -1.25
C LEU A 7 25.78 7.30 0.14
N LEU A 8 26.53 7.65 1.19
CA LEU A 8 25.99 7.70 2.55
C LEU A 8 24.88 8.75 2.69
N GLU A 9 24.99 9.90 2.02
CA GLU A 9 23.95 10.92 1.98
C GLU A 9 22.70 10.43 1.24
N ILE A 10 22.85 9.76 0.10
CA ILE A 10 21.73 9.15 -0.62
C ILE A 10 21.03 8.10 0.24
N VAL A 11 21.78 7.22 0.90
CA VAL A 11 21.23 6.22 1.83
C VAL A 11 20.49 6.91 2.98
N LYS A 12 21.07 7.97 3.56
CA LYS A 12 20.40 8.75 4.60
C LYS A 12 19.11 9.37 4.08
N LEU A 13 19.10 9.97 2.89
CA LEU A 13 17.90 10.56 2.30
C LEU A 13 16.82 9.52 2.01
N CYS A 14 17.18 8.35 1.49
CA CYS A 14 16.24 7.24 1.26
C CYS A 14 15.69 6.64 2.55
N ASN A 15 16.47 6.65 3.64
CA ASN A 15 16.01 6.21 4.97
C ASN A 15 15.36 7.34 5.79
N THR A 16 15.47 8.59 5.33
CA THR A 16 14.86 9.75 5.95
C THR A 16 13.66 10.15 5.12
N VAL A 17 12.54 9.46 5.32
CA VAL A 17 11.29 10.01 4.81
C VAL A 17 10.94 11.21 5.70
N PRO A 18 10.72 12.41 5.13
CA PRO A 18 10.34 13.58 5.91
C PRO A 18 9.11 13.26 6.74
N GLY A 19 9.28 13.32 8.06
CA GLY A 19 8.24 12.97 8.98
C GLY A 19 8.12 11.49 9.33
N ILE A 20 8.94 10.54 8.85
CA ILE A 20 8.89 9.12 9.28
C ILE A 20 9.43 8.88 10.69
N ASN A 21 10.47 9.60 11.11
CA ASN A 21 10.83 9.60 12.53
C ASN A 21 9.70 10.17 13.41
N THR A 22 8.71 10.85 12.82
CA THR A 22 7.46 11.29 13.48
C THR A 22 6.18 10.54 13.06
N LEU A 23 6.18 9.71 12.01
CA LEU A 23 5.05 8.88 11.56
C LEU A 23 5.20 7.46 12.13
N ILE A 24 6.44 6.97 12.25
CA ILE A 24 6.84 5.83 13.08
C ILE A 24 7.13 6.28 14.52
N SER A 25 6.92 7.56 14.87
CA SER A 25 6.41 7.80 16.24
C SER A 25 5.02 7.17 16.25
N ALA A 26 4.83 6.16 17.11
CA ALA A 26 3.60 5.38 17.25
C ALA A 26 2.32 6.23 17.47
N GLU A 27 2.45 7.56 17.60
CA GLU A 27 1.39 8.56 17.78
C GLU A 27 0.83 9.18 16.49
N LYS A 28 1.47 9.06 15.30
CA LYS A 28 0.94 9.73 14.07
C LYS A 28 0.58 8.86 12.87
N ALA A 29 0.95 7.58 12.83
CA ALA A 29 0.50 6.69 11.76
C ALA A 29 -0.48 5.59 12.19
N CYS A 30 -1.39 5.23 11.30
CA CYS A 30 -2.33 4.11 11.43
C CYS A 30 -1.84 2.93 10.58
N ARG A 31 -1.82 1.72 11.15
CA ARG A 31 -1.35 0.50 10.47
C ARG A 31 -2.45 -0.06 9.58
N PHE A 32 -2.16 -0.30 8.30
CA PHE A 32 -3.06 -1.01 7.42
C PHE A 32 -2.73 -2.50 7.41
N LEU A 33 -3.63 -3.29 8.00
CA LEU A 33 -3.48 -4.71 8.19
C LEU A 33 -4.47 -5.48 7.30
N LEU A 34 -4.13 -6.71 6.96
CA LEU A 34 -5.08 -7.72 6.49
C LEU A 34 -5.80 -8.34 7.70
N ASN A 35 -6.87 -9.09 7.43
CA ASN A 35 -7.70 -9.68 8.47
C ASN A 35 -6.96 -10.73 9.32
N ASP A 36 -5.84 -11.27 8.82
CA ASP A 36 -4.94 -12.17 9.56
C ASP A 36 -3.86 -11.42 10.37
N GLY A 37 -3.88 -10.09 10.38
CA GLY A 37 -2.92 -9.24 11.07
C GLY A 37 -1.67 -8.88 10.25
N THR A 38 -1.57 -9.31 8.99
CA THR A 38 -0.42 -8.99 8.13
C THR A 38 -0.38 -7.50 7.79
N LEU A 39 0.74 -6.83 8.08
CA LEU A 39 0.95 -5.41 7.75
C LEU A 39 1.23 -5.24 6.26
N VAL A 40 0.38 -4.46 5.59
CA VAL A 40 0.49 -4.17 4.14
C VAL A 40 0.74 -2.70 3.84
N GLY A 41 0.43 -1.80 4.77
CA GLY A 41 0.67 -0.37 4.60
C GLY A 41 0.60 0.44 5.87
N VAL A 42 0.88 1.74 5.75
CA VAL A 42 0.87 2.70 6.85
C VAL A 42 0.21 4.00 6.38
N LEU A 43 -0.90 4.37 6.99
CA LEU A 43 -1.70 5.54 6.61
C LEU A 43 -1.41 6.74 7.52
N SER A 44 -1.46 7.94 6.96
CA SER A 44 -1.49 9.17 7.75
C SER A 44 -2.90 9.41 8.32
N ASN A 45 -3.00 10.23 9.37
CA ASN A 45 -4.31 10.64 9.90
C ASN A 45 -5.18 11.35 8.84
N THR A 46 -4.57 12.07 7.90
CA THR A 46 -5.28 12.73 6.80
C THR A 46 -5.89 11.70 5.85
N ASP A 47 -5.15 10.65 5.53
CA ASP A 47 -5.64 9.57 4.67
C ASP A 47 -6.76 8.78 5.36
N ILE A 48 -6.64 8.54 6.67
CA ILE A 48 -7.70 7.90 7.47
C ILE A 48 -8.99 8.73 7.41
N ALA A 49 -8.92 10.02 7.72
CA ALA A 49 -10.10 10.88 7.72
C ALA A 49 -10.76 10.95 6.33
N LEU A 50 -9.95 10.94 5.27
CA LEU A 50 -10.44 10.86 3.90
C LEU A 50 -11.17 9.54 3.64
N LEU A 51 -10.57 8.41 4.00
CA LEU A 51 -11.17 7.09 3.79
C LEU A 51 -12.43 6.88 4.61
N GLU A 52 -12.49 7.38 5.85
CA GLU A 52 -13.69 7.34 6.69
C GLU A 52 -14.85 8.13 6.07
N ALA A 53 -14.57 9.34 5.58
CA ALA A 53 -15.56 10.18 4.92
C ALA A 53 -16.10 9.54 3.63
N GLU A 54 -15.25 8.85 2.88
CA GLU A 54 -15.67 8.11 1.68
C GLU A 54 -16.44 6.83 2.03
N CYS A 55 -15.96 6.04 3.00
CA CYS A 55 -16.62 4.81 3.42
C CYS A 55 -18.02 5.07 4.01
N ALA A 56 -18.23 6.22 4.65
CA ALA A 56 -19.54 6.62 5.18
C ALA A 56 -20.62 6.81 4.10
N LYS A 57 -20.24 6.92 2.81
CA LYS A 57 -21.19 6.97 1.68
C LYS A 57 -21.77 5.60 1.33
N TYR A 58 -21.17 4.52 1.82
CA TYR A 58 -21.57 3.15 1.53
C TYR A 58 -22.39 2.59 2.70
N MET A 59 -23.40 1.77 2.40
CA MET A 59 -24.17 1.08 3.46
C MET A 59 -23.30 0.10 4.25
N GLU A 60 -22.35 -0.54 3.56
CA GLU A 60 -21.40 -1.48 4.14
C GLU A 60 -19.99 -0.88 4.03
N PRO A 61 -19.26 -0.70 5.15
CA PRO A 61 -17.96 -0.07 5.11
C PRO A 61 -16.92 -1.02 4.51
N LEU A 62 -16.09 -0.53 3.59
CA LEU A 62 -14.95 -1.29 3.06
C LEU A 62 -13.91 -1.59 4.14
N PHE A 63 -13.74 -0.65 5.06
CA PHE A 63 -12.72 -0.71 6.09
C PHE A 63 -13.34 -0.67 7.49
N VAL A 64 -12.70 -1.38 8.42
CA VAL A 64 -12.95 -1.25 9.85
C VAL A 64 -11.78 -0.50 10.46
N PHE A 65 -12.07 0.65 11.08
CA PHE A 65 -11.09 1.50 11.73
C PHE A 65 -11.13 1.26 13.24
N ASP A 66 -9.98 0.91 13.82
CA ASP A 66 -9.79 0.88 15.26
C ASP A 66 -8.82 2.00 15.65
N HIS A 67 -9.38 3.10 16.18
CA HIS A 67 -8.60 4.26 16.60
C HIS A 67 -7.77 3.99 17.86
N SER A 68 -8.18 3.03 18.69
CA SER A 68 -7.47 2.70 19.93
C SER A 68 -6.21 1.89 19.64
N LEU A 69 -6.32 0.91 18.74
CA LEU A 69 -5.19 0.11 18.25
C LEU A 69 -4.44 0.76 17.10
N ARG A 70 -4.99 1.84 16.54
CA ARG A 70 -4.49 2.56 15.37
C ARG A 70 -4.26 1.61 14.21
N THR A 71 -5.31 0.88 13.88
CA THR A 71 -5.32 -0.09 12.79
C THR A 71 -6.50 0.16 11.88
N VAL A 72 -6.29 -0.09 10.60
CA VAL A 72 -7.36 -0.27 9.62
C VAL A 72 -7.23 -1.67 9.03
N VAL A 73 -8.37 -2.36 8.89
CA VAL A 73 -8.47 -3.65 8.22
C VAL A 73 -9.59 -3.61 7.19
N PHE A 74 -9.58 -4.53 6.23
CA PHE A 74 -10.75 -4.74 5.38
C PHE A 74 -11.91 -5.26 6.22
N SER A 75 -13.13 -4.82 5.90
CA SER A 75 -14.33 -5.44 6.44
C SER A 75 -14.39 -6.92 6.06
N ALA A 76 -14.98 -7.75 6.92
CA ALA A 76 -15.11 -9.19 6.71
C ALA A 76 -15.86 -9.54 5.41
N LEU A 77 -16.65 -8.61 4.87
CA LEU A 77 -17.34 -8.76 3.59
C LEU A 77 -16.37 -8.81 2.40
N TYR A 78 -15.19 -8.21 2.53
CA TYR A 78 -14.13 -8.12 1.53
C TYR A 78 -12.95 -9.02 1.90
N ASP A 79 -13.24 -10.32 2.02
CA ASP A 79 -12.31 -11.37 2.44
C ASP A 79 -11.44 -11.94 1.30
N THR A 80 -11.86 -11.78 0.04
CA THR A 80 -11.10 -12.27 -1.11
C THR A 80 -10.25 -11.19 -1.77
N GLN A 81 -9.22 -11.61 -2.50
CA GLN A 81 -8.43 -10.70 -3.32
C GLN A 81 -9.31 -9.94 -4.31
N GLU A 82 -10.26 -10.56 -5.02
CA GLU A 82 -11.07 -9.84 -6.01
C GLU A 82 -11.94 -8.77 -5.36
N LYS A 83 -12.62 -9.11 -4.26
CA LYS A 83 -13.52 -8.18 -3.56
C LYS A 83 -12.76 -6.96 -3.06
N ARG A 84 -11.58 -7.16 -2.47
CA ARG A 84 -10.71 -6.05 -2.02
C ARG A 84 -10.28 -5.16 -3.18
N SER A 85 -9.84 -5.74 -4.29
CA SER A 85 -9.39 -4.98 -5.47
C SER A 85 -10.50 -4.13 -6.08
N VAL A 86 -11.71 -4.70 -6.24
CA VAL A 86 -12.85 -4.01 -6.83
C VAL A 86 -13.27 -2.84 -5.94
N ALA A 87 -13.47 -3.08 -4.65
CA ALA A 87 -13.94 -2.05 -3.73
C ALA A 87 -12.91 -0.93 -3.53
N LEU A 88 -11.63 -1.29 -3.46
CA LEU A 88 -10.55 -0.31 -3.34
C LEU A 88 -10.49 0.58 -4.59
N ALA A 89 -10.60 -0.02 -5.79
CA ALA A 89 -10.62 0.73 -7.04
C ALA A 89 -11.80 1.70 -7.13
N GLU A 90 -12.96 1.33 -6.58
CA GLU A 90 -14.16 2.17 -6.55
C GLU A 90 -13.96 3.39 -5.64
N ILE A 91 -13.52 3.18 -4.39
CA ILE A 91 -13.25 4.28 -3.45
C ILE A 91 -12.19 5.23 -4.02
N LEU A 92 -11.11 4.68 -4.57
CA LEU A 92 -10.03 5.47 -5.17
C LEU A 92 -10.49 6.27 -6.40
N SER A 93 -11.38 5.69 -7.21
CA SER A 93 -11.99 6.39 -8.33
C SER A 93 -12.77 7.60 -7.84
N ASN A 94 -13.56 7.46 -6.77
CA ASN A 94 -14.35 8.54 -6.18
C ASN A 94 -13.48 9.63 -5.55
N VAL A 95 -12.45 9.26 -4.80
CA VAL A 95 -11.45 10.20 -4.26
C VAL A 95 -10.78 11.00 -5.38
N ARG A 96 -10.47 10.36 -6.51
CA ARG A 96 -9.83 10.98 -7.67
C ARG A 96 -10.76 11.92 -8.43
N THR A 97 -12.01 11.54 -8.65
CA THR A 97 -13.00 12.37 -9.38
C THR A 97 -13.44 13.58 -8.57
N GLU A 98 -13.45 13.49 -7.24
CA GLU A 98 -13.74 14.63 -6.35
C GLU A 98 -12.57 15.63 -6.22
N HIS A 99 -11.49 15.47 -7.00
CA HIS A 99 -10.31 16.36 -7.03
C HIS A 99 -9.65 16.61 -5.66
N LYS A 100 -9.80 15.70 -4.70
CA LYS A 100 -9.19 15.83 -3.37
C LYS A 100 -7.66 15.69 -3.40
N GLN A 101 -7.07 15.24 -4.51
CA GLN A 101 -5.62 15.23 -4.76
C GLN A 101 -5.27 15.47 -6.25
N VAL A 102 -4.73 16.65 -6.56
CA VAL A 102 -4.36 17.09 -7.93
C VAL A 102 -3.30 16.18 -8.59
N MET A 103 -2.46 15.52 -7.78
CA MET A 103 -1.36 14.67 -8.27
C MET A 103 -1.83 13.37 -8.95
N LEU A 104 -3.04 12.89 -8.64
CA LEU A 104 -3.58 11.63 -9.17
C LEU A 104 -4.05 11.73 -10.62
N ALA A 105 -4.34 12.92 -11.13
CA ALA A 105 -4.93 13.10 -12.46
C ALA A 105 -3.99 12.63 -13.60
N LYS A 106 -2.66 12.62 -13.39
CA LYS A 106 -1.65 12.41 -14.44
C LYS A 106 -0.90 11.07 -14.39
N TRP A 107 -1.18 10.19 -13.44
CA TRP A 107 -0.45 8.92 -13.32
C TRP A 107 -1.01 7.80 -14.20
N CYS A 108 -0.11 6.98 -14.74
CA CYS A 108 -0.38 5.82 -15.58
C CYS A 108 -1.30 4.80 -14.88
N ASN A 109 -2.18 4.15 -15.65
CA ASN A 109 -3.03 3.03 -15.20
C ASN A 109 -2.22 1.74 -14.97
N GLU A 110 -0.98 1.85 -14.47
CA GLU A 110 -0.17 0.69 -14.10
C GLU A 110 -0.78 0.06 -12.84
N ILE A 111 -0.99 -1.26 -12.85
CA ILE A 111 -1.62 -2.02 -11.76
C ILE A 111 -0.56 -2.95 -11.16
N PHE A 112 -0.49 -3.03 -9.83
CA PHE A 112 0.50 -3.83 -9.09
C PHE A 112 -0.19 -4.67 -8.04
N PRO A 113 0.36 -5.86 -7.77
CA PRO A 113 -0.05 -6.66 -6.65
C PRO A 113 0.52 -6.09 -5.35
N VAL A 114 -0.32 -6.04 -4.32
CA VAL A 114 0.07 -5.93 -2.92
C VAL A 114 0.01 -7.33 -2.34
N TYR A 115 1.15 -7.86 -1.95
CA TYR A 115 1.33 -9.18 -1.36
C TYR A 115 1.14 -9.15 0.16
N GLY A 116 0.93 -10.32 0.73
CA GLY A 116 0.84 -10.52 2.17
C GLY A 116 -0.25 -11.49 2.58
N ASP A 117 -1.17 -11.82 1.68
CA ASP A 117 -2.27 -12.71 1.98
C ASP A 117 -1.92 -14.17 1.69
N LYS A 118 -1.44 -14.88 2.72
CA LYS A 118 -1.06 -16.30 2.58
C LYS A 118 -2.23 -17.25 2.30
N SER A 119 -3.48 -16.79 2.44
CA SER A 119 -4.65 -17.58 2.08
C SER A 119 -4.86 -17.64 0.56
N GLN A 120 -4.23 -16.74 -0.20
CA GLN A 120 -4.36 -16.67 -1.65
C GLN A 120 -3.24 -17.45 -2.36
N PRO A 121 -3.52 -18.20 -3.43
CA PRO A 121 -2.51 -19.02 -4.13
C PRO A 121 -1.31 -18.23 -4.69
N ASN A 122 -1.50 -16.95 -4.98
CA ASN A 122 -0.46 -16.03 -5.47
C ASN A 122 0.06 -15.08 -4.38
N GLU A 123 -0.40 -15.26 -3.14
CA GLU A 123 -0.19 -14.40 -1.98
C GLU A 123 -0.60 -12.93 -2.16
N VAL A 124 -1.36 -12.61 -3.21
CA VAL A 124 -1.81 -11.26 -3.51
C VAL A 124 -3.02 -10.95 -2.63
N ALA A 125 -2.88 -9.95 -1.79
CA ALA A 125 -3.97 -9.42 -0.99
C ALA A 125 -4.88 -8.52 -1.83
N VAL A 126 -4.31 -7.63 -2.63
CA VAL A 126 -5.08 -6.68 -3.44
C VAL A 126 -4.31 -6.24 -4.69
N TRP A 127 -5.01 -6.00 -5.79
CA TRP A 127 -4.48 -5.31 -6.96
C TRP A 127 -4.88 -3.85 -6.90
N MET A 128 -3.92 -2.95 -7.10
CA MET A 128 -4.19 -1.52 -7.07
C MET A 128 -3.33 -0.76 -8.08
N LYS A 129 -3.72 0.46 -8.41
CA LYS A 129 -2.89 1.31 -9.28
C LYS A 129 -1.69 1.85 -8.51
N ARG A 130 -0.54 2.05 -9.19
CA ARG A 130 0.69 2.57 -8.53
C ARG A 130 0.43 3.85 -7.79
N ALA A 131 -0.29 4.74 -8.45
CA ALA A 131 -0.56 6.08 -7.98
C ALA A 131 -1.22 6.07 -6.60
N ASP A 132 -2.04 5.05 -6.38
CA ASP A 132 -2.84 4.90 -5.18
C ASP A 132 -2.03 4.23 -4.06
N SER A 133 -0.95 3.50 -4.38
CA SER A 133 -0.09 2.82 -3.39
C SER A 133 0.59 3.79 -2.43
N PHE A 134 0.91 5.00 -2.89
CA PHE A 134 1.50 6.05 -2.07
C PHE A 134 0.50 6.58 -1.03
N ASN A 135 -0.75 6.76 -1.43
CA ASN A 135 -1.83 7.23 -0.54
C ASN A 135 -2.21 6.20 0.52
N PHE A 136 -2.04 4.92 0.21
CA PHE A 136 -2.25 3.84 1.17
C PHE A 136 -0.99 3.49 1.98
N GLY A 137 0.11 4.23 1.76
CA GLY A 137 1.43 3.96 2.32
C GLY A 137 1.82 2.49 2.24
N ILE A 138 1.49 1.85 1.11
CA ILE A 138 1.76 0.43 0.90
C ILE A 138 3.26 0.21 0.97
N LEU A 139 3.67 -0.76 1.79
CA LEU A 139 5.08 -1.06 1.98
C LEU A 139 5.65 -1.64 0.69
N GLU A 140 6.78 -1.12 0.23
CA GLU A 140 7.47 -1.62 -0.98
C GLU A 140 7.86 -3.11 -0.84
N LEU A 141 8.04 -3.62 0.39
CA LEU A 141 8.22 -5.04 0.68
C LEU A 141 6.98 -5.89 0.37
N ALA A 142 5.78 -5.32 0.53
CA ALA A 142 4.53 -5.91 0.06
C ALA A 142 4.42 -5.87 -1.48
N ILE A 143 5.38 -5.28 -2.19
CA ILE A 143 5.42 -5.21 -3.66
C ILE A 143 6.58 -6.08 -4.21
N LYS A 144 7.69 -6.22 -3.46
CA LYS A 144 8.97 -6.76 -3.94
C LYS A 144 9.10 -8.29 -4.05
N LYS A 145 8.16 -9.09 -3.52
CA LYS A 145 8.32 -10.56 -3.44
C LYS A 145 8.57 -11.25 -4.80
N ARG A 146 8.21 -10.62 -5.94
CA ARG A 146 8.45 -11.18 -7.28
C ARG A 146 9.62 -10.62 -8.11
N GLU A 147 10.29 -9.53 -7.74
CA GLU A 147 11.51 -9.16 -8.50
C GLU A 147 12.62 -10.19 -8.28
N GLU A 148 12.68 -10.77 -7.08
CA GLU A 148 13.61 -11.84 -6.75
C GLU A 148 13.21 -13.18 -7.38
N GLU A 149 11.92 -13.54 -7.39
CA GLU A 149 11.44 -14.75 -8.06
C GLU A 149 11.52 -14.65 -9.59
N ALA A 150 11.22 -13.49 -10.19
CA ALA A 150 11.37 -13.26 -11.63
C ALA A 150 12.85 -13.25 -12.07
N LYS A 151 13.77 -12.76 -11.22
CA LYS A 151 15.23 -12.93 -11.42
C LYS A 151 15.64 -14.40 -11.31
N ALA A 152 15.11 -15.14 -10.33
CA ALA A 152 15.39 -16.56 -10.16
C ALA A 152 14.94 -17.38 -11.39
N PHE A 153 13.75 -17.10 -11.95
CA PHE A 153 13.27 -17.74 -13.18
C PHE A 153 14.12 -17.40 -14.42
N ARG A 154 14.59 -16.15 -14.57
CA ARG A 154 15.50 -15.76 -15.68
C ARG A 154 16.85 -16.47 -15.60
N ASN A 155 17.38 -16.71 -14.40
CA ASN A 155 18.64 -17.43 -14.19
C ASN A 155 18.54 -18.94 -14.44
N ILE A 156 17.35 -19.52 -14.31
CA ILE A 156 17.10 -20.92 -14.69
C ILE A 156 16.99 -21.06 -16.21
N ALA A 157 16.30 -20.14 -16.89
CA ALA A 157 16.13 -20.16 -18.34
C ALA A 157 17.44 -19.93 -19.13
N THR A 158 18.45 -19.27 -18.54
CA THR A 158 19.78 -19.08 -19.14
C THR A 158 20.76 -20.21 -18.87
N ARG A 159 20.45 -21.14 -17.94
CA ARG A 159 21.27 -22.34 -17.65
C ARG A 159 20.86 -23.59 -18.43
N VAL A 160 19.76 -23.53 -19.19
CA VAL A 160 19.25 -24.63 -20.04
C VAL A 160 19.56 -24.37 -21.53
N LYS A 161 20.68 -23.70 -21.81
CA LYS A 161 21.24 -23.61 -23.17
C LYS A 161 22.62 -24.25 -23.22
#